data_AF-A0A8X8WQS0-F1
#
_entry.id   AF-A0A8X8WQS0-F1
#
_cell.length_a   1.000
_cell.length_b   1.000
_cell.length_c   1.000
_cell.angle_alpha   90.00
_cell.angle_beta   90.00
_cell.angle_gamma   90.00
#
_symmetry.space_group_name_H-M   'P 1'
#
loop_
_entity.id
_entity.type
_entity.pdbx_description
1 polymer ?
#
loop_
_entity_poly.entity_id
_entity_poly.type
_entity_poly.pdbx_seq_one_letter_code
_entity_poly.pdbx_strand_id
1 'polypeptide(L)' 'MANFYFDEIIEVVKIDSQAVYDKVSRINAKSEENGYYLELDVHSELYQMRPKQKYRMLISNTLHMDGSAVTGYFPEVFVT' A
#
# COMPACT_ATOMS: atom_id res chain seq x y z
N MET A 1 -18.00 -9.45 8.43
CA MET A 1 -16.87 -9.26 7.49
C MET A 1 -16.73 -7.77 7.29
N ALA A 2 -15.57 -7.21 7.60
CA ALA A 2 -15.31 -5.79 7.38
C ALA A 2 -15.43 -5.49 5.88
N ASN A 3 -16.16 -4.44 5.52
CA ASN A 3 -16.22 -3.96 4.15
C ASN A 3 -14.93 -3.19 3.84
N PHE A 4 -14.19 -3.65 2.84
CA PHE A 4 -13.05 -2.91 2.32
C PHE A 4 -13.54 -1.76 1.43
N TYR A 5 -12.94 -0.59 1.57
CA TYR A 5 -13.21 0.56 0.71
C TYR A 5 -12.51 0.43 -0.65
N PHE A 6 -11.43 -0.34 -0.68
CA PHE A 6 -10.66 -0.64 -1.87
C PHE A 6 -10.14 -2.06 -1.74
N ASP A 7 -10.34 -2.89 -2.76
CA ASP A 7 -9.79 -4.24 -2.86
C ASP A 7 -9.57 -4.55 -4.33
N GLU A 8 -8.37 -4.25 -4.82
CA GLU A 8 -8.06 -4.30 -6.25
C GLU A 8 -6.68 -4.89 -6.51
N ILE A 9 -6.52 -5.49 -7.69
CA ILE A 9 -5.21 -5.87 -8.22
C ILE A 9 -4.64 -4.68 -9.00
N ILE A 10 -3.48 -4.21 -8.58
CA ILE A 10 -2.73 -3.11 -9.20
C ILE A 10 -1.47 -3.64 -9.88
N GLU A 11 -1.16 -3.12 -11.06
CA GLU A 11 0.08 -3.38 -11.79
C GLU A 11 0.98 -2.15 -11.72
N VAL A 12 2.23 -2.32 -11.27
CA VAL A 12 3.21 -1.23 -11.24
C VAL A 12 3.66 -0.89 -12.65
N VAL A 13 3.40 0.32 -13.10
CA VAL A 13 3.77 0.83 -14.43
C VAL A 13 5.18 1.38 -14.43
N LYS A 14 5.50 2.25 -13.45
CA LYS A 14 6.79 2.93 -13.33
C LYS A 14 7.15 3.08 -11.86
N ILE A 15 8.44 3.06 -11.57
CA ILE A 15 8.98 3.44 -10.27
C ILE A 15 9.86 4.66 -10.49
N ASP A 16 9.60 5.72 -9.74
CA ASP A 16 10.40 6.94 -9.70
C ASP A 16 11.20 6.93 -8.39
N SER A 17 12.48 6.58 -8.50
CA SER A 17 13.43 6.75 -7.41
C SER A 17 14.05 8.13 -7.55
N GLN A 18 13.54 9.10 -6.79
CA GLN A 18 14.24 10.37 -6.66
C GLN A 18 15.55 10.12 -5.90
N ALA A 19 16.68 10.52 -6.50
CA ALA A 19 18.02 10.37 -5.92
C ALA A 19 18.22 11.09 -4.56
N VAL A 20 17.21 11.84 -4.11
CA VAL A 20 17.20 12.54 -2.82
C VAL A 20 16.71 11.64 -1.68
N TYR A 21 15.97 10.56 -1.98
CA TYR A 21 15.43 9.64 -0.99
C TYR A 21 16.00 8.23 -1.20
N ASP A 22 17.03 7.87 -0.45
CA ASP A 22 17.70 6.56 -0.59
C ASP A 22 16.79 5.37 -0.23
N LYS A 23 15.74 5.60 0.58
CA LYS A 23 14.91 4.55 1.18
C LYS A 23 13.45 4.54 0.71
N VAL A 24 13.03 5.57 -0.01
CA VAL A 24 11.64 5.74 -0.46
C VAL A 24 11.62 5.88 -1.97
N SER A 25 10.66 5.23 -2.60
CA SER A 25 10.45 5.34 -4.04
C SER A 25 8.97 5.54 -4.33
N ARG A 26 8.69 6.38 -5.32
CA ARG A 26 7.33 6.66 -5.76
C ARG A 26 6.94 5.66 -6.84
N ILE A 27 5.95 4.82 -6.58
CA ILE A 27 5.40 3.93 -7.60
C ILE A 27 4.22 4.59 -8.28
N ASN A 28 4.12 4.38 -9.59
CA ASN A 28 2.93 4.61 -10.39
C ASN A 28 2.34 3.26 -10.75
N ALA A 29 1.11 3.00 -10.33
CA ALA A 29 0.39 1.76 -10.59
C ALA A 29 -0.98 2.03 -11.20
N LYS A 30 -1.49 1.04 -11.93
CA LYS A 30 -2.84 1.05 -12.50
C LYS A 30 -3.62 -0.16 -12.00
N SER A 31 -4.91 -0.04 -11.73
CA SER A 31 -5.74 -1.22 -11.48
C SER A 31 -5.93 -2.04 -12.75
N GLU A 32 -6.10 -3.35 -12.60
CA GLU A 32 -6.33 -4.25 -13.73
C GLU A 32 -7.73 -4.07 -14.34
N GLU A 33 -8.76 -3.95 -13.50
CA GLU A 33 -10.16 -4.01 -13.96
C GLU A 33 -10.85 -2.65 -14.00
N ASN A 34 -10.61 -1.82 -12.98
CA ASN A 34 -11.43 -0.62 -12.74
C ASN A 34 -10.84 0.72 -13.23
N GLY A 35 -9.73 0.68 -13.98
CA GLY A 35 -9.10 1.87 -14.56
C GLY A 35 -8.57 2.92 -13.57
N TYR A 36 -8.38 2.56 -12.29
CA TYR A 36 -7.77 3.42 -11.29
C TYR A 36 -6.29 3.65 -11.58
N TYR A 37 -5.82 4.86 -11.29
CA TYR A 37 -4.40 5.21 -11.28
C TYR A 37 -3.98 5.56 -9.86
N LEU A 38 -2.85 5.00 -9.43
CA LEU A 38 -2.32 5.15 -8.09
C LEU A 38 -0.90 5.68 -8.14
N GLU A 39 -0.61 6.67 -7.30
CA GLU A 39 0.72 7.16 -7.01
C GLU A 39 0.96 6.95 -5.51
N LEU A 40 1.98 6.16 -5.16
CA LEU A 40 2.24 5.79 -3.77
C LEU A 40 3.74 5.88 -3.47
N ASP A 41 4.10 6.52 -2.37
CA ASP A 41 5.46 6.52 -1.85
C ASP A 41 5.65 5.28 -0.96
N VAL A 42 6.55 4.38 -1.36
CA VAL A 42 6.81 3.11 -0.66
C VAL A 42 8.24 3.05 -0.15
N HIS A 43 8.44 2.41 1.01
CA HIS A 43 9.78 2.19 1.57
C HIS A 43 10.49 1.08 0.79
N SER A 44 11.26 1.45 -0.23
CA SER A 44 11.84 0.55 -1.22
C SER A 44 12.92 -0.39 -0.68
N GLU A 45 13.57 -0.05 0.44
CA GLU A 45 14.52 -0.95 1.12
C GLU A 45 13.81 -2.15 1.79
N LEU A 46 12.63 -1.92 2.38
CA LEU A 46 11.88 -2.93 3.11
C LEU A 46 11.00 -3.76 2.17
N TYR A 47 10.38 -3.10 1.19
CA TYR A 47 9.44 -3.72 0.27
C TYR A 47 9.75 -3.30 -1.17
N GLN A 48 10.62 -4.10 -1.81
CA GLN A 48 11.06 -3.88 -3.18
C GLN A 48 9.95 -4.23 -4.16
N MET A 49 9.27 -3.20 -4.70
CA MET A 49 8.37 -3.36 -5.82
C MET A 49 9.10 -3.32 -7.16
N ARG A 50 8.56 -3.96 -8.20
CA ARG A 50 9.15 -3.97 -9.55
C ARG A 50 8.12 -3.57 -10.62
N PRO A 51 8.54 -2.90 -11.71
CA PRO A 51 7.67 -2.64 -12.85
C PRO A 51 7.10 -3.93 -13.46
N LYS A 52 5.87 -3.87 -13.97
CA LYS A 52 5.08 -4.98 -14.54
C LYS A 52 4.68 -6.06 -13.55
N GLN A 53 4.95 -5.85 -12.26
CA GLN A 53 4.56 -6.77 -11.21
C GLN A 53 3.19 -6.38 -10.66
N LYS A 54 2.36 -7.40 -10.39
CA LYS A 54 1.00 -7.23 -9.88
C LYS A 54 0.98 -7.40 -8.37
N TYR A 55 0.22 -6.55 -7.69
CA TYR A 55 0.02 -6.55 -6.24
C TYR A 55 -1.46 -6.41 -5.95
N ARG A 56 -1.94 -7.05 -4.89
CA ARG A 56 -3.28 -6.80 -4.37
C ARG A 56 -3.20 -5.70 -3.32
N MET A 57 -3.99 -4.65 -3.49
CA MET A 57 -4.07 -3.54 -2.57
C MET A 57 -5.45 -3.51 -1.93
N LEU A 58 -5.46 -3.48 -0.60
CA LEU A 58 -6.68 -3.34 0.19
C LEU A 58 -6.60 -2.10 1.07
N ILE A 59 -7.69 -1.34 1.15
CA ILE A 59 -7.88 -0.23 2.09
C ILE A 59 -9.11 -0.54 2.94
N SER A 60 -8.92 -0.56 4.25
CA SER A 60 -9.96 -0.83 5.25
C SER A 60 -10.08 0.35 6.21
N ASN A 61 -11.28 0.61 6.75
CA ASN A 61 -11.46 1.55 7.87
C ASN A 61 -11.00 0.97 9.21
N THR A 62 -10.86 -0.34 9.30
CA THR A 62 -10.47 -1.03 10.52
C THR A 62 -9.51 -2.16 10.24
N LEU A 63 -8.60 -2.37 11.19
CA LEU A 63 -7.76 -3.55 11.25
C LEU A 63 -8.41 -4.68 12.05
N HIS A 64 -9.49 -4.40 12.79
CA HIS A 64 -10.23 -5.43 13.51
C HIS A 64 -11.04 -6.28 12.51
N MET A 65 -10.82 -7.59 12.55
CA MET A 65 -11.53 -8.55 11.69
C MET A 65 -13.07 -8.52 11.92
N ASP A 66 -13.49 -8.08 13.11
CA ASP A 66 -14.91 -7.96 13.49
C ASP A 66 -15.63 -6.73 12.88
N GLY A 67 -14.89 -5.81 12.24
CA GLY A 67 -15.45 -4.61 11.63
C GLY A 67 -15.67 -3.44 12.60
N SER A 68 -15.29 -3.58 13.87
CA SER A 68 -15.36 -2.49 14.85
C SER A 68 -14.36 -1.38 14.50
N ALA A 69 -14.72 -0.11 14.76
CA ALA A 69 -13.83 1.01 14.47
C ALA A 69 -12.57 0.96 15.35
N VAL A 70 -11.40 1.25 14.77
CA VAL A 70 -10.17 1.43 15.56
C VAL A 70 -10.34 2.71 16.37
N THR A 71 -10.62 2.57 17.67
CA THR A 71 -10.88 3.69 18.59
C THR A 71 -9.66 4.08 19.44
N GLY A 72 -8.51 3.42 19.25
CA GLY A 72 -7.31 3.63 20.06
C GLY A 72 -6.00 3.50 19.29
N TYR A 73 -5.02 4.31 19.70
CA TYR A 73 -3.63 4.29 19.24
C TYR A 73 -3.01 2.89 19.34
N PHE A 74 -2.28 2.47 18.31
CA PHE A 74 -1.41 1.30 18.40
C PHE A 74 -0.24 1.63 19.34
N PRO A 75 -0.08 0.94 20.49
CA PRO A 75 1.16 1.08 21.24
C PRO A 75 2.29 0.51 20.38
N GLU A 76 3.30 1.33 20.07
CA GLU A 76 4.56 0.85 19.51
C GLU A 76 5.19 -0.09 20.55
N VAL A 77 5.03 -1.40 20.36
CA VAL A 77 5.72 -2.38 21.18
C VAL A 77 7.15 -2.47 20.68
N PHE A 78 8.03 -1.62 21.23
CA PHE A 78 9.47 -1.83 21.11
C PHE A 78 9.82 -3.08 21.92
N VAL A 79 10.13 -4.17 21.22
CA VAL A 79 10.75 -5.36 21.84
C VAL A 79 12.21 -4.99 22.12
N THR A 80 12.55 -4.81 23.41
CA THR A 80 13.93 -4.69 23.91
C THR A 80 14.61 -6.05 23.94
#